data_AF-A0A7L4PBW0-F1
#
_entry.id   AF-A0A7L4PBW0-F1
#
_cell.length_a   1.000
_cell.length_b   1.000
_cell.length_c   1.000
_cell.angle_alpha   90.00
_cell.angle_beta   90.00
_cell.angle_gamma   90.00
#
_symmetry.space_group_name_H-M   'P 1'
#
loop_
_entity.id
_entity.type
_entity.pdbx_description
1 polymer ?
#
loop_
_entity_poly.entity_id
_entity_poly.type
_entity_poly.pdbx_seq_one_letter_code
_entity_poly.pdbx_strand_id
1 'polypeptide(L)' 'MPSGVKNKIYDHLLQNKGKEFTAEEIASAVGIEKVAVVKAQLTRLIREGKVEKTADGRYRAK' A
#
# COMPACT_ATOMS: atom_id res chain seq x y z
N MET A 1 -13.74 1.35 12.74
CA MET A 1 -12.98 2.39 12.00
C MET A 1 -12.29 1.76 10.79
N PRO A 2 -12.13 2.45 9.65
CA PRO A 2 -11.45 1.95 8.45
C PRO A 2 -9.91 1.88 8.61
N SER A 3 -9.41 1.66 9.83
CA SER A 3 -7.98 1.56 10.16
C SER A 3 -7.37 0.21 9.78
N GLY A 4 -8.18 -0.86 9.70
CA GLY A 4 -7.69 -2.20 9.37
C GLY A 4 -7.07 -2.30 7.97
N VAL A 5 -7.65 -1.60 6.98
CA VAL A 5 -7.13 -1.62 5.61
C VAL A 5 -5.77 -0.94 5.51
N LYS A 6 -5.62 0.24 6.12
CA LYS A 6 -4.35 0.98 6.10
C LYS A 6 -3.22 0.17 6.73
N ASN A 7 -3.50 -0.46 7.87
CA ASN A 7 -2.53 -1.30 8.56
C ASN A 7 -2.17 -2.54 7.73
N LYS A 8 -3.15 -3.28 7.20
CA LYS A 8 -2.89 -4.44 6.31
C LYS A 8 -1.99 -4.09 5.13
N ILE A 9 -2.25 -2.95 4.47
CA ILE A 9 -1.43 -2.48 3.35
C ILE A 9 0.01 -2.21 3.82
N TYR A 10 0.16 -1.50 4.94
CA TYR A 10 1.47 -1.16 5.46
C TYR A 10 2.25 -2.40 5.93
N ASP A 11 1.59 -3.32 6.65
CA ASP A 11 2.17 -4.57 7.13
C ASP A 11 2.64 -5.45 5.95
N HIS A 12 1.84 -5.54 4.88
CA HIS A 12 2.24 -6.26 3.67
C HIS A 12 3.51 -5.66 3.04
N LEU A 13 3.58 -4.33 2.93
CA LEU A 13 4.75 -3.63 2.37
C LEU A 13 5.98 -3.77 3.28
N LEU A 14 5.81 -3.77 4.60
CA LEU A 14 6.89 -4.00 5.57
C LEU A 14 7.42 -5.43 5.53
N GLN A 15 6.54 -6.43 5.46
CA GLN A 15 6.92 -7.84 5.34
C GLN A 15 7.67 -8.13 4.03
N ASN A 16 7.46 -7.29 3.01
CA ASN A 16 8.09 -7.39 1.70
C ASN A 16 9.05 -6.22 1.43
N LYS A 17 9.79 -5.79 2.46
CA LYS A 17 10.73 -4.67 2.34
C LYS A 17 11.74 -4.90 1.20
N GLY A 18 11.95 -3.86 0.38
CA GLY A 18 12.82 -3.93 -0.81
C GLY A 18 12.12 -4.40 -2.09
N LYS A 19 10.86 -4.87 -2.02
CA LYS A 19 10.03 -5.13 -3.19
C LYS A 19 9.09 -3.97 -3.48
N GLU A 20 8.68 -3.87 -4.74
CA GLU A 20 7.79 -2.83 -5.25
C GLU A 20 6.53 -3.48 -5.81
N PHE A 21 5.37 -2.94 -5.42
CA PHE A 21 4.07 -3.49 -5.82
C PHE A 21 3.20 -2.42 -6.47
N THR A 22 2.40 -2.82 -7.45
CA THR A 22 1.28 -2.03 -7.95
C THR A 22 0.15 -1.99 -6.92
N ALA A 23 -0.77 -1.04 -7.07
CA ALA A 23 -1.93 -0.96 -6.18
C ALA A 23 -2.84 -2.20 -6.31
N GLU A 24 -2.86 -2.81 -7.49
CA GLU A 24 -3.61 -4.00 -7.86
C GLU A 24 -3.03 -5.27 -7.20
N GLU A 25 -1.69 -5.41 -7.17
CA GLU A 25 -1.02 -6.49 -6.44
C GLU A 25 -1.23 -6.38 -4.93
N ILE A 26 -1.11 -5.17 -4.38
CA ILE A 26 -1.37 -4.91 -2.95
C ILE A 26 -2.82 -5.28 -2.63
N ALA A 27 -3.78 -4.83 -3.43
CA ALA A 27 -5.20 -5.11 -3.26
C ALA A 27 -5.48 -6.62 -3.21
N SER A 28 -4.88 -7.38 -4.11
CA SER A 28 -4.97 -8.84 -4.16
C SER A 28 -4.35 -9.48 -2.92
N ALA A 29 -3.16 -9.04 -2.51
CA ALA A 29 -2.44 -9.59 -1.36
C ALA A 29 -3.14 -9.33 -0.02
N VAL A 30 -3.82 -8.18 0.13
CA VAL A 30 -4.52 -7.82 1.37
C VAL A 30 -6.02 -8.18 1.38
N GLY A 31 -6.51 -8.79 0.31
CA GLY A 31 -7.90 -9.25 0.17
C GLY A 31 -8.91 -8.10 0.04
N ILE A 32 -8.59 -7.08 -0.75
CA ILE A 32 -9.44 -5.91 -0.99
C ILE A 32 -9.82 -5.84 -2.45
N GLU A 33 -11.13 -5.97 -2.73
CA GLU A 33 -11.65 -5.95 -4.10
C GLU A 33 -11.50 -4.57 -4.76
N LYS A 34 -11.73 -3.49 -3.99
CA LYS A 34 -11.72 -2.12 -4.52
C LYS A 34 -10.33 -1.52 -4.48
N VAL A 35 -9.61 -1.61 -5.59
CA VAL A 35 -8.28 -0.99 -5.77
C VAL A 35 -8.27 0.52 -5.44
N ALA A 36 -9.37 1.23 -5.70
CA ALA A 36 -9.50 2.65 -5.33
C ALA A 36 -9.35 2.91 -3.82
N VAL A 37 -9.82 1.99 -2.97
CA VAL A 37 -9.66 2.07 -1.51
C VAL A 37 -8.19 1.93 -1.13
N VAL A 38 -7.48 1.02 -1.79
CA VAL A 38 -6.03 0.80 -1.61
C VAL A 38 -5.26 2.05 -2.02
N LYS A 39 -5.54 2.61 -3.21
CA LYS A 39 -4.93 3.86 -3.69
C LYS A 39 -5.16 5.02 -2.71
N ALA A 40 -6.37 5.17 -2.17
CA ALA A 40 -6.66 6.20 -1.17
C ALA A 40 -5.86 6.02 0.13
N GLN A 41 -5.68 4.79 0.61
CA GLN A 41 -4.87 4.52 1.80
C GLN A 41 -3.36 4.67 1.53
N LEU A 42 -2.87 4.26 0.35
CA LEU A 42 -1.48 4.46 -0.04
C LEU A 42 -1.13 5.95 -0.07
N THR A 43 -1.99 6.81 -0.60
CA THR A 43 -1.81 8.27 -0.55
C THR A 43 -1.66 8.79 0.89
N ARG A 44 -2.41 8.23 1.85
CA ARG A 44 -2.29 8.60 3.28
C ARG A 44 -0.97 8.11 3.86
N LEU A 45 -0.56 6.88 3.57
CA LEU A 45 0.72 6.32 4.01
C LEU A 45 1.93 7.08 3.45
N ILE A 46 1.83 7.57 2.20
CA ILE A 46 2.84 8.44 1.60
C ILE A 46 2.92 9.78 2.33
N ARG A 47 1.78 10.40 2.64
CA ARG A 47 1.73 11.64 3.44
C ARG A 47 2.28 11.46 4.85
N GLU A 48 2.13 10.26 5.43
CA GLU A 48 2.73 9.87 6.72
C GLU A 48 4.23 9.52 6.62
N GLY A 49 4.82 9.52 5.41
CA GLY A 49 6.23 9.20 5.18
C GLY A 49 6.58 7.72 5.34
N LYS A 50 5.58 6.83 5.41
CA LYS A 50 5.75 5.38 5.65
C LYS A 50 5.95 4.55 4.38
N VAL A 51 5.42 5.05 3.27
CA VAL A 51 5.46 4.41 1.96
C VAL A 51 5.94 5.44 0.96
N GLU A 52 6.66 5.00 -0.06
CA GLU A 52 7.00 5.83 -1.21
C GLU A 52 6.43 5.26 -2.49
N LYS A 53 6.13 6.15 -3.43
CA LYS A 53 5.69 5.79 -4.79
C LYS A 53 6.89 5.95 -5.73
N THR A 54 7.22 4.90 -6.46
CA THR A 54 8.31 4.90 -7.44
C THR A 54 7.89 5.55 -8.74
N ALA A 55 8.87 5.89 -9.59
CA ALA A 55 8.63 6.54 -10.88
C ALA A 55 7.71 5.70 -11.79
N ASP A 56 7.79 4.38 -11.68
CA ASP A 56 6.96 3.42 -12.44
C ASP A 56 5.54 3.25 -11.88
N GLY A 57 5.17 4.03 -10.87
CA GLY A 57 3.84 4.01 -10.28
C GLY A 57 3.63 2.88 -9.25
N ARG A 58 4.71 2.22 -8.80
CA ARG A 58 4.67 1.19 -7.77
C ARG A 58 4.90 1.77 -6.38
N TYR A 59 4.66 0.96 -5.35
CA TYR A 59 4.70 1.35 -3.95
C TYR A 59 5.61 0.40 -3.17
N ARG A 60 6.40 0.97 -2.24
CA ARG A 60 7.24 0.22 -1.30
C ARG A 60 7.27 0.89 0.07
N ALA A 61 7.49 0.11 1.12
CA ALA A 61 7.72 0.66 2.45
C ALA A 61 9.03 1.46 2.47
N LYS A 62 9.03 2.57 3.20
CA LYS A 62 10.22 3.40 3.44
C LYS A 62 11.11 2.81 4.54
#